data_AF-A0A0Q5W4R9-F1
#
_entry.id   AF-A0A0Q5W4R9-F1
#
_cell.length_a   1.000
_cell.length_b   1.000
_cell.length_c   1.000
_cell.angle_alpha   90.00
_cell.angle_beta   90.00
_cell.angle_gamma   90.00
#
_symmetry.space_group_name_H-M   'P 1'
#
loop_
_entity.id
_entity.type
_entity.pdbx_description
1 polymer ?
#
loop_
_entity_poly.entity_id
_entity_poly.type
_entity_poly.pdbx_seq_one_letter_code
_entity_poly.pdbx_strand_id
1 'polypeptide(L)'
;MTPVEWAFAPVVSTWFLGQYLLTGQALGLSGRAGAIAVAGYSALVVLTVVVLTSVPAARRRGASGHAVERALRRHEDPGPGLRERADRQAHHAAAFGWGAWLFPVALVCFLAAGVLQRPWPAVVVGGLLMTASTVVATRWLRGRAADARRWLADPPGPPRAAPVAGWGFRWASGRRGGALVAVVVLVVVLVVIALGAGTALLVS
;
A
#
# COMPACT_ATOMS: atom_id res chain seq x y z
N MET A 1 -12.88 -5.72 5.48
CA MET A 1 -12.00 -5.34 4.36
C MET A 1 -12.87 -5.12 3.16
N THR A 2 -12.83 -3.93 2.57
CA THR A 2 -13.61 -3.65 1.35
C THR A 2 -12.89 -4.22 0.12
N PRO A 3 -13.59 -4.59 -0.97
CA PRO A 3 -12.97 -5.05 -2.22
C PRO A 3 -11.87 -4.12 -2.74
N VAL A 4 -11.97 -2.82 -2.41
CA VAL A 4 -11.01 -1.77 -2.79
C VAL A 4 -9.67 -1.89 -2.04
N GLU A 5 -9.62 -2.47 -0.84
CA GLU A 5 -8.36 -2.66 -0.09
C GLU A 5 -7.49 -3.77 -0.67
N TRP A 6 -8.10 -4.78 -1.29
CA TRP A 6 -7.39 -5.84 -2.01
C TRP A 6 -6.68 -5.32 -3.26
N ALA A 7 -7.21 -4.26 -3.88
CA ALA A 7 -6.66 -3.69 -5.09
C ALA A 7 -5.38 -2.86 -4.85
N PHE A 8 -5.13 -2.40 -3.62
CA PHE A 8 -3.94 -1.57 -3.35
C PHE A 8 -2.64 -2.37 -3.42
N ALA A 9 -2.64 -3.60 -2.91
CA ALA A 9 -1.51 -4.52 -2.98
C ALA A 9 -0.98 -4.75 -4.41
N PRO A 10 -1.79 -5.22 -5.38
CA PRO A 10 -1.33 -5.38 -6.75
C PRO A 10 -0.91 -4.06 -7.39
N VAL A 11 -1.56 -2.94 -7.06
CA VAL A 11 -1.16 -1.60 -7.55
C VAL A 11 0.27 -1.24 -7.14
N VAL A 12 0.66 -1.54 -5.90
CA VAL A 12 2.04 -1.27 -5.45
C VAL A 12 3.04 -2.21 -6.12
N SER A 13 2.70 -3.49 -6.26
CA SER A 13 3.55 -4.46 -6.98
C SER A 13 3.74 -4.09 -8.45
N THR A 14 2.67 -3.71 -9.16
CA THR A 14 2.75 -3.27 -10.56
C THR A 14 3.53 -1.97 -10.71
N TRP A 15 3.48 -1.08 -9.70
CA TRP A 15 4.27 0.13 -9.68
C TRP A 15 5.78 -0.17 -9.59
N PHE A 16 6.20 -1.06 -8.69
CA PHE A 16 7.61 -1.48 -8.59
C PHE A 16 8.10 -2.26 -9.81
N LEU A 17 7.25 -3.10 -10.40
CA LEU A 17 7.57 -3.77 -11.66
C LEU A 17 7.80 -2.76 -12.78
N GLY A 18 6.91 -1.77 -12.90
CA GLY A 18 7.06 -0.68 -13.87
C GLY A 18 8.36 0.10 -13.65
N GLN A 19 8.69 0.43 -12.40
CA GLN A 19 9.94 1.10 -12.03
C GLN A 19 11.17 0.29 -12.48
N TYR A 20 11.19 -1.02 -12.23
CA TYR A 20 12.28 -1.89 -12.64
C TYR A 20 12.44 -1.98 -14.15
N LEU A 21 11.33 -2.04 -14.89
CA LEU A 21 11.38 -2.01 -16.36
C LEU A 21 11.98 -0.68 -16.86
N LEU A 22 11.56 0.45 -16.26
CA LEU A 22 12.02 1.79 -16.60
C LEU A 22 13.47 2.09 -16.22
N THR A 23 14.01 1.51 -15.16
CA THR A 23 15.34 1.90 -14.66
C THR A 23 16.36 0.77 -14.73
N GLY A 24 15.93 -0.47 -14.94
CA GLY A 24 16.75 -1.66 -14.73
C GLY A 24 17.17 -1.85 -13.26
N GLN A 25 16.57 -1.09 -12.34
CA GLN A 25 16.88 -1.09 -10.92
C GLN A 25 15.60 -1.20 -10.08
N ALA A 26 15.69 -1.88 -8.95
CA ALA A 26 14.63 -1.94 -7.95
C ALA A 26 15.25 -1.82 -6.57
N LEU A 27 14.74 -0.90 -5.73
CA LEU A 27 15.26 -0.67 -4.38
C LEU A 27 16.79 -0.42 -4.34
N GLY A 28 17.35 0.21 -5.39
CA GLY A 28 18.79 0.44 -5.53
C GLY A 28 19.61 -0.74 -6.06
N LEU A 29 18.98 -1.89 -6.33
CA LEU A 29 19.64 -3.08 -6.88
C LEU A 29 19.44 -3.15 -8.40
N SER A 30 20.52 -3.36 -9.15
CA SER A 30 20.48 -3.50 -10.61
C SER A 30 20.45 -4.96 -11.07
N GLY A 31 20.12 -5.16 -12.35
CA GLY A 31 20.24 -6.47 -13.02
C GLY A 31 19.44 -7.59 -12.35
N ARG A 32 20.05 -8.78 -12.23
CA ARG A 32 19.37 -9.97 -11.68
C ARG A 32 18.93 -9.78 -10.23
N ALA A 33 19.72 -9.07 -9.43
CA ALA A 33 19.38 -8.76 -8.04
C ALA A 33 18.12 -7.88 -7.95
N GLY A 34 18.01 -6.86 -8.82
CA GLY A 34 16.81 -6.04 -8.94
C GLY A 34 15.57 -6.85 -9.34
N ALA A 35 15.70 -7.74 -10.34
CA ALA A 35 14.61 -8.62 -10.76
C ALA A 35 14.12 -9.53 -9.62
N ILE A 36 15.06 -10.14 -8.89
CA ILE A 36 14.77 -10.98 -7.73
C ILE A 36 14.05 -10.17 -6.65
N ALA A 37 14.51 -8.95 -6.37
CA ALA A 37 13.89 -8.09 -5.36
C ALA A 37 12.43 -7.76 -5.72
N VAL A 38 12.14 -7.42 -6.98
CA VAL A 38 10.76 -7.18 -7.46
C VAL A 38 9.90 -8.44 -7.37
N ALA A 39 10.43 -9.59 -7.79
CA ALA A 39 9.72 -10.85 -7.75
C ALA A 39 9.41 -11.26 -6.30
N GLY A 40 10.40 -11.19 -5.41
CA GLY A 40 10.26 -11.47 -3.98
C GLY A 40 9.28 -10.53 -3.30
N TYR A 41 9.36 -9.22 -3.58
CA TYR A 41 8.41 -8.23 -3.09
C TYR A 41 6.98 -8.54 -3.56
N SER A 42 6.81 -8.83 -4.86
CA SER A 42 5.51 -9.15 -5.44
C SER A 42 4.92 -10.43 -4.83
N ALA A 43 5.73 -11.47 -4.66
CA ALA A 43 5.33 -12.71 -4.01
C ALA A 43 4.92 -12.48 -2.55
N LEU A 44 5.68 -11.67 -1.81
CA LEU A 44 5.36 -11.29 -0.44
C LEU A 44 4.04 -10.53 -0.36
N VAL A 45 3.78 -9.60 -1.28
CA VAL A 45 2.51 -8.86 -1.34
C VAL A 45 1.34 -9.81 -1.60
N VAL A 46 1.48 -10.75 -2.53
CA VAL A 46 0.46 -11.78 -2.80
C VAL A 46 0.24 -12.67 -1.59
N LEU A 47 1.30 -13.18 -0.97
CA LEU A 47 1.22 -14.00 0.23
C LEU A 47 0.53 -13.25 1.37
N THR A 48 0.89 -11.98 1.56
CA THR A 48 0.27 -11.11 2.55
C THR A 48 -1.22 -10.96 2.30
N VAL A 49 -1.62 -10.76 1.05
CA VAL A 49 -3.04 -10.72 0.65
C VAL A 49 -3.74 -12.04 1.01
N VAL A 50 -3.14 -13.18 0.67
CA VAL A 50 -3.69 -14.53 0.94
C VAL A 50 -3.81 -14.83 2.44
N VAL A 51 -2.82 -14.42 3.24
CA VAL A 51 -2.87 -14.61 4.70
C VAL A 51 -3.99 -13.76 5.30
N LEU A 52 -4.15 -12.52 4.84
CA LEU A 52 -5.18 -11.62 5.39
C LEU A 52 -6.60 -12.02 5.02
N THR A 53 -6.82 -12.56 3.82
CA THR A 53 -8.16 -13.07 3.43
C THR A 53 -8.55 -14.27 4.29
N SER A 54 -7.55 -15.04 4.70
CA SER A 54 -7.68 -16.30 5.43
C SER A 54 -7.82 -16.12 6.95
N VAL A 55 -7.31 -15.03 7.55
CA VAL A 55 -7.33 -14.85 9.01
C VAL A 55 -8.70 -14.32 9.52
N PRO A 56 -9.44 -15.08 10.37
CA PRO A 56 -10.75 -14.66 10.88
C PRO A 56 -10.72 -13.36 11.70
N ALA A 57 -9.61 -13.08 12.38
CA ALA A 57 -9.43 -11.86 13.16
C ALA A 57 -9.44 -10.59 12.30
N ALA A 58 -9.05 -10.67 11.02
CA ALA A 58 -9.17 -9.55 10.07
C ALA A 58 -10.64 -9.23 9.75
N ARG A 59 -11.50 -10.26 9.69
CA ARG A 59 -12.94 -10.11 9.46
C ARG A 59 -13.63 -9.40 10.65
N ARG A 60 -13.28 -9.77 11.88
CA ARG A 60 -13.85 -9.18 13.11
C ARG A 60 -13.59 -7.66 13.23
N ARG A 61 -12.48 -7.16 12.70
CA ARG A 61 -12.14 -5.72 12.72
C ARG A 61 -12.92 -4.90 11.70
N GLY A 62 -13.37 -5.51 10.60
CA GLY A 62 -14.35 -4.89 9.70
C GLY A 62 -15.71 -4.68 10.39
N ALA A 63 -16.09 -5.62 11.27
CA ALA A 63 -17.36 -5.55 11.98
C ALA A 63 -17.44 -4.36 12.95
N SER A 64 -16.33 -3.93 13.58
CA SER A 64 -16.34 -2.75 14.46
C SER A 64 -16.57 -1.43 13.71
N GLY A 65 -16.04 -1.29 12.49
CA GLY A 65 -16.31 -0.11 11.66
C GLY A 65 -17.78 -0.06 11.22
N HIS A 66 -18.33 -1.21 10.81
CA HIS A 66 -19.75 -1.33 10.49
C HIS A 66 -20.67 -1.16 11.69
N ALA A 67 -20.23 -1.52 12.90
CA ALA A 67 -20.99 -1.29 14.13
C ALA A 67 -21.12 0.21 14.42
N VAL A 68 -20.04 0.98 14.30
CA VAL A 68 -20.08 2.45 14.46
C VAL A 68 -20.95 3.08 13.38
N GLU A 69 -20.79 2.68 12.12
CA GLU A 69 -21.61 3.18 11.01
C GLU A 69 -23.11 2.86 11.22
N ARG A 70 -23.44 1.64 11.69
CA ARG A 70 -24.81 1.23 11.98
C ARG A 70 -25.40 2.01 13.15
N ALA A 71 -24.65 2.18 14.24
CA ALA A 71 -25.09 2.94 15.41
C ALA A 71 -25.38 4.40 15.03
N LEU A 72 -24.47 5.05 14.28
CA LEU A 72 -24.69 6.42 13.81
C LEU A 72 -25.89 6.55 12.87
N ARG A 73 -26.10 5.58 11.95
CA ARG A 73 -27.29 5.54 11.09
C ARG A 73 -28.59 5.41 11.87
N ARG A 74 -28.55 4.75 13.03
CA ARG A 74 -29.70 4.55 13.92
C ARG A 74 -29.83 5.63 14.99
N HIS A 75 -28.95 6.63 15.00
CA HIS A 75 -28.87 7.64 16.06
C HIS A 75 -28.67 7.02 17.46
N GLU A 76 -28.01 5.87 17.52
CA GLU A 76 -27.63 5.15 18.74
C GLU A 76 -26.19 5.51 19.14
N ASP A 77 -25.88 5.44 20.44
CA ASP A 77 -24.49 5.54 20.90
C ASP A 77 -23.70 4.31 20.42
N PRO A 78 -22.62 4.46 19.63
CA PRO A 78 -21.78 3.33 19.22
C PRO A 78 -21.11 2.61 20.39
N GLY A 79 -21.07 3.22 21.58
CA GLY A 79 -20.47 2.68 22.79
C GLY A 79 -19.16 3.38 23.16
N PRO A 80 -18.66 3.15 24.39
CA PRO A 80 -17.61 3.97 24.97
C PRO A 80 -16.31 3.95 24.15
N GLY A 81 -15.83 5.14 23.76
CA GLY A 81 -14.56 5.36 23.09
C GLY A 81 -14.48 4.87 21.64
N LEU A 82 -15.55 4.32 21.06
CA LEU A 82 -15.54 3.86 19.66
C LEU A 82 -15.58 5.03 18.67
N ARG A 83 -16.35 6.09 18.97
CA ARG A 83 -16.39 7.32 18.18
C ARG A 83 -15.02 8.02 18.16
N GLU A 84 -14.43 8.24 19.33
CA GLU A 84 -13.12 8.89 19.46
C GLU A 84 -11.99 8.13 18.73
N ARG A 85 -12.06 6.79 18.70
CA ARG A 85 -11.12 5.97 17.91
C ARG A 85 -11.32 6.16 16.40
N ALA A 86 -12.57 6.23 15.94
CA ALA A 86 -12.88 6.51 14.54
C ALA A 86 -12.44 7.92 14.12
N ASP A 87 -12.65 8.92 14.99
CA ASP A 87 -12.24 10.30 14.74
C ASP A 87 -10.72 10.43 14.64
N ARG A 88 -9.96 9.78 15.54
CA ARG A 88 -8.49 9.73 15.44
C ARG A 88 -8.02 9.11 14.11
N GLN A 89 -8.67 8.03 13.68
CA GLN A 89 -8.34 7.39 12.40
C GLN A 89 -8.67 8.29 11.22
N ALA A 90 -9.80 9.01 11.28
CA ALA A 90 -10.17 9.99 10.27
C ALA A 90 -9.14 11.13 10.20
N HIS A 91 -8.68 11.66 11.34
CA HIS A 91 -7.63 12.69 11.37
C HIS A 91 -6.33 12.21 10.70
N HIS A 92 -5.87 11.00 11.02
CA HIS A 92 -4.69 10.43 10.38
C HIS A 92 -4.87 10.22 8.87
N ALA A 93 -6.03 9.70 8.43
CA ALA A 93 -6.31 9.48 7.02
C ALA A 93 -6.45 10.80 6.24
N ALA A 94 -7.05 11.82 6.84
CA ALA A 94 -7.15 13.16 6.26
C ALA A 94 -5.77 13.80 6.10
N ALA A 95 -4.91 13.69 7.13
CA ALA A 95 -3.54 14.18 7.09
C ALA A 95 -2.73 13.47 6.00
N PHE A 96 -2.86 12.15 5.85
CA PHE A 96 -2.10 11.38 4.85
C PHE A 96 -2.47 11.68 3.39
N GLY A 97 -3.52 12.47 3.14
CA GLY A 97 -3.94 12.85 1.80
C GLY A 97 -2.85 13.55 0.98
N TRP A 98 -1.89 14.22 1.62
CA TRP A 98 -0.76 14.85 0.93
C TRP A 98 0.16 13.79 0.29
N GLY A 99 0.25 12.59 0.88
CA GLY A 99 1.08 11.49 0.35
C GLY A 99 0.66 11.02 -1.05
N ALA A 100 -0.58 11.35 -1.48
CA ALA A 100 -1.05 11.10 -2.83
C ALA A 100 -0.23 11.85 -3.90
N TRP A 101 0.45 12.95 -3.55
CA TRP A 101 1.32 13.70 -4.46
C TRP A 101 2.70 13.06 -4.68
N LEU A 102 3.12 12.14 -3.80
CA LEU A 102 4.41 11.46 -3.95
C LEU A 102 4.43 10.56 -5.20
N PHE A 103 3.31 9.90 -5.52
CA PHE A 103 3.21 9.01 -6.67
C PHE A 103 3.43 9.72 -8.03
N PRO A 104 2.73 10.82 -8.36
CA PRO A 104 2.97 11.52 -9.63
C PRO A 104 4.35 12.16 -9.70
N VAL A 105 4.88 12.69 -8.59
CA VAL A 105 6.26 13.22 -8.57
C VAL A 105 7.27 12.12 -8.86
N ALA A 106 7.16 10.98 -8.16
CA ALA A 106 8.03 9.83 -8.39
C ALA A 106 7.91 9.30 -9.83
N LEU A 107 6.68 9.20 -10.37
CA LEU A 107 6.44 8.80 -11.76
C LEU A 107 7.22 9.66 -12.75
N VAL A 108 7.15 10.99 -12.62
CA VAL A 108 7.87 11.92 -13.51
C VAL A 108 9.38 11.70 -13.43
N CYS A 109 9.93 11.58 -12.22
CA CYS A 109 11.36 11.32 -12.03
C CYS A 109 11.81 10.00 -12.69
N PHE A 110 11.04 8.92 -12.52
CA PHE A 110 11.38 7.61 -13.09
C PHE A 110 11.19 7.54 -14.60
N LEU A 111 10.18 8.22 -15.15
CA LEU A 111 10.00 8.33 -16.60
C LEU A 111 11.17 9.10 -17.25
N ALA A 112 11.58 10.23 -16.65
CA ALA A 112 12.72 11.00 -17.13
C ALA A 112 14.02 10.17 -17.12
N ALA A 113 14.25 9.41 -16.04
CA ALA A 113 15.40 8.52 -15.96
C ALA A 113 15.33 7.38 -17.00
N GLY A 114 14.16 6.77 -17.18
CA GLY A 114 14.01 5.60 -18.04
C GLY A 114 14.12 5.89 -19.54
N VAL A 115 13.59 7.03 -19.99
CA VAL A 115 13.69 7.49 -21.39
C VAL A 115 15.14 7.61 -21.85
N LEU A 116 16.06 7.95 -20.94
CA LEU A 116 17.48 8.15 -21.27
C LEU A 116 18.31 6.86 -21.25
N GLN A 117 17.85 5.81 -20.56
CA GLN A 117 18.71 4.66 -20.20
C GLN A 117 18.21 3.31 -20.73
N ARG A 118 16.99 3.22 -21.27
CA ARG A 118 16.35 1.94 -21.59
C ARG A 118 15.83 1.85 -23.02
N PRO A 119 15.73 0.63 -23.57
CA PRO A 119 15.14 0.41 -24.88
C PRO A 119 13.66 0.79 -24.86
N TRP A 120 13.18 1.36 -25.97
CA TRP A 120 11.83 1.92 -26.11
C TRP A 120 10.69 0.97 -25.67
N PRO A 121 10.70 -0.32 -26.00
CA PRO A 121 9.65 -1.24 -25.53
C PRO A 121 9.56 -1.34 -24.00
N ALA A 122 10.70 -1.36 -23.30
CA ALA A 122 10.73 -1.40 -21.84
C ALA A 122 10.24 -0.08 -21.23
N VAL A 123 10.58 1.05 -21.86
CA VAL A 123 10.09 2.38 -21.48
C VAL A 123 8.57 2.45 -21.58
N VAL A 124 8.00 1.99 -22.70
CA VAL A 124 6.56 2.02 -22.94
C VAL A 124 5.81 1.13 -21.92
N VAL A 125 6.22 -0.13 -21.77
CA VAL A 125 5.53 -1.06 -20.84
C VAL A 125 5.67 -0.60 -19.39
N GLY A 126 6.89 -0.24 -18.98
CA GLY A 126 7.15 0.24 -17.62
C GLY A 126 6.39 1.54 -17.31
N GLY A 127 6.38 2.47 -18.26
CA GLY A 127 5.67 3.74 -18.15
C GLY A 127 4.16 3.57 -18.04
N LEU A 128 3.56 2.68 -18.83
CA LEU A 128 2.13 2.36 -18.75
C LEU A 128 1.77 1.76 -17.39
N LEU A 129 2.53 0.77 -16.91
CA LEU A 129 2.30 0.14 -15.61
C LEU A 129 2.40 1.14 -14.45
N MET A 130 3.45 1.97 -14.43
CA MET A 130 3.61 2.98 -13.38
C MET A 130 2.54 4.05 -13.47
N THR A 131 2.15 4.50 -14.66
CA THR A 131 1.11 5.53 -14.86
C THR A 131 -0.24 5.01 -14.36
N ALA A 132 -0.65 3.82 -14.81
CA ALA A 132 -1.90 3.20 -14.36
C ALA A 132 -1.92 3.02 -12.84
N SER A 133 -0.84 2.49 -12.27
CA SER A 133 -0.71 2.29 -10.82
C SER A 133 -0.76 3.62 -10.05
N THR A 134 -0.09 4.65 -10.58
CA THR A 134 -0.07 6.00 -10.00
C THR A 134 -1.47 6.62 -10.00
N VAL A 135 -2.23 6.51 -11.09
CA VAL A 135 -3.60 7.03 -11.19
C VAL A 135 -4.49 6.34 -10.17
N VAL A 136 -4.44 5.01 -10.09
CA VAL A 136 -5.24 4.22 -9.14
C VAL A 136 -4.88 4.57 -7.69
N ALA A 137 -3.59 4.57 -7.33
CA ALA A 137 -3.12 4.89 -5.99
C ALA A 137 -3.49 6.33 -5.58
N THR A 138 -3.29 7.30 -6.48
CA THR A 138 -3.61 8.71 -6.23
C THR A 138 -5.11 8.91 -6.03
N ARG A 139 -5.95 8.34 -6.91
CA ARG A 139 -7.42 8.43 -6.80
C ARG A 139 -7.90 7.78 -5.50
N TRP A 140 -7.33 6.64 -5.15
CA TRP A 140 -7.67 5.92 -3.92
C TRP A 140 -7.29 6.72 -2.66
N LEU A 141 -6.06 7.23 -2.57
CA LEU A 141 -5.59 8.04 -1.44
C LEU A 141 -6.38 9.34 -1.30
N ARG A 142 -6.67 10.02 -2.42
CA ARG A 142 -7.49 11.24 -2.41
C ARG A 142 -8.92 10.97 -2.01
N GLY A 143 -9.53 9.87 -2.49
CA GLY A 143 -10.86 9.43 -2.06
C GLY A 143 -10.92 9.18 -0.56
N ARG A 144 -9.95 8.40 -0.04
CA ARG A 144 -9.79 8.14 1.41
C ARG A 144 -9.66 9.42 2.24
N ALA A 145 -8.80 10.35 1.81
CA ALA A 145 -8.62 11.62 2.51
C ALA A 145 -9.87 12.50 2.44
N ALA A 146 -10.58 12.51 1.31
CA ALA A 146 -11.83 13.23 1.14
C ALA A 146 -12.94 12.63 2.03
N ASP A 147 -13.07 11.31 2.09
CA ASP A 147 -14.02 10.62 2.98
C ASP A 147 -13.71 10.90 4.46
N ALA A 148 -12.44 10.90 4.83
CA ALA A 148 -12.00 11.23 6.18
C ALA A 148 -12.27 12.70 6.55
N ARG A 149 -12.00 13.64 5.64
CA ARG A 149 -12.36 15.06 5.84
C ARG A 149 -13.86 15.24 5.95
N ARG A 150 -14.64 14.54 5.11
CA ARG A 150 -16.10 14.54 5.18
C ARG A 150 -16.59 13.98 6.50
N TRP A 151 -15.98 12.93 7.04
CA TRP A 151 -16.30 12.39 8.36
C TRP A 151 -16.12 13.43 9.47
N LEU A 152 -15.01 14.17 9.44
CA LEU A 152 -14.65 15.17 10.45
C LEU A 152 -15.39 16.51 10.33
N ALA A 153 -16.09 16.77 9.23
CA ALA A 153 -16.79 18.03 9.01
C ALA A 153 -18.06 18.14 9.88
N ASP A 154 -18.23 19.28 10.54
CA ASP A 154 -19.36 19.63 11.41
C ASP A 154 -20.33 20.61 10.69
N PRO A 155 -21.67 20.46 10.78
CA PRO A 155 -22.40 19.40 11.48
C PRO A 155 -22.13 18.02 10.86
N PRO A 156 -22.30 16.92 11.62
CA PRO A 156 -22.26 15.58 11.06
C PRO A 156 -23.42 15.44 10.08
N GLY A 157 -23.14 15.69 8.81
CA GLY A 157 -24.06 15.54 7.69
C GLY A 157 -24.55 14.09 7.55
N PRO A 158 -25.36 13.81 6.52
CA PRO A 158 -26.14 12.58 6.40
C PRO A 158 -25.29 11.33 6.57
N PRO A 159 -25.86 10.23 7.10
CA PRO A 159 -25.14 9.06 7.57
C PRO A 159 -24.00 8.63 6.64
N ARG A 160 -22.79 8.68 7.18
CA ARG A 160 -21.52 8.56 6.43
C ARG A 160 -20.91 7.18 6.64
N ALA A 161 -20.27 6.64 5.60
CA ALA A 161 -19.44 5.46 5.78
C ALA A 161 -18.28 5.82 6.72
N ALA A 162 -18.14 5.07 7.83
CA ALA A 162 -17.02 5.26 8.72
C ALA A 162 -15.71 5.02 7.94
N PRO A 163 -14.68 5.88 8.10
CA PRO A 163 -13.40 5.63 7.46
C PRO A 163 -12.88 4.29 7.96
N VAL A 164 -12.89 3.29 7.07
CA VAL A 164 -12.41 1.96 7.41
C VAL A 164 -10.92 2.11 7.67
N ALA A 165 -10.51 1.80 8.91
CA ALA A 165 -9.11 1.79 9.29
C ALA A 165 -8.36 0.83 8.38
N GLY A 166 -7.72 1.37 7.35
CA GLY A 166 -6.85 0.59 6.49
C GLY A 166 -5.79 -0.04 7.37
N TRP A 167 -5.66 -1.36 7.30
CA TRP A 167 -4.73 -2.13 8.14
C TRP A 167 -3.30 -1.56 8.12
N GLY A 168 -2.87 -1.00 6.98
CA GLY A 168 -1.57 -0.38 6.78
C GLY A 168 -1.30 0.84 7.67
N PHE A 169 -2.32 1.60 8.08
CA PHE A 169 -2.11 2.78 8.93
C PHE A 169 -1.68 2.41 10.35
N ARG A 170 -2.16 1.29 10.89
CA ARG A 170 -1.78 0.83 12.23
C ARG A 170 -0.39 0.18 12.26
N TRP A 171 0.01 -0.44 11.15
CA TRP A 171 1.37 -0.94 11.01
C TRP A 171 2.33 0.23 10.75
N ALA A 172 2.03 1.16 9.85
CA ALA A 172 2.92 2.28 9.55
C ALA A 172 3.19 3.24 10.73
N SER A 173 2.33 3.30 11.76
CA SER A 173 2.38 4.32 12.83
C SER A 173 2.84 3.84 14.22
N GLY A 174 3.63 2.76 14.35
CA GLY A 174 4.16 2.36 15.67
C GLY A 174 5.26 1.29 15.66
N ARG A 175 5.69 0.85 16.86
CA ARG A 175 6.75 -0.17 17.04
C ARG A 175 6.50 -1.46 16.24
N ARG A 176 5.23 -1.83 16.04
CA ARG A 176 4.82 -3.00 15.24
C ARG A 176 5.12 -2.82 13.75
N GLY A 177 5.03 -1.59 13.23
CA GLY A 177 5.49 -1.23 11.90
C GLY A 177 6.96 -1.45 11.70
N GLY A 178 7.76 -0.97 12.64
CA GLY A 178 9.19 -1.23 12.68
C GLY A 178 9.50 -2.72 12.65
N ALA A 179 8.79 -3.53 13.44
CA ALA A 179 8.96 -4.99 13.43
C ALA A 179 8.55 -5.64 12.10
N LEU A 180 7.44 -5.22 11.48
CA LEU A 180 7.02 -5.75 10.18
C LEU A 180 8.01 -5.36 9.08
N VAL A 181 8.45 -4.10 9.05
CA VAL A 181 9.48 -3.61 8.12
C VAL A 181 10.77 -4.39 8.35
N ALA A 182 11.18 -4.62 9.60
CA ALA A 182 12.36 -5.41 9.93
C ALA A 182 12.24 -6.86 9.46
N VAL A 183 11.07 -7.51 9.63
CA VAL A 183 10.82 -8.86 9.12
C VAL A 183 10.85 -8.88 7.59
N VAL A 184 10.24 -7.89 6.92
CA VAL A 184 10.26 -7.79 5.45
C VAL A 184 11.69 -7.59 4.96
N VAL A 185 12.44 -6.69 5.57
CA VAL A 185 13.86 -6.45 5.27
C VAL A 185 14.67 -7.73 5.51
N LEU A 186 14.45 -8.41 6.64
CA LEU A 186 15.13 -9.68 6.95
C LEU A 186 14.84 -10.74 5.90
N VAL A 187 13.57 -10.92 5.50
CA VAL A 187 13.18 -11.88 4.47
C VAL A 187 13.84 -11.52 3.13
N VAL A 188 13.83 -10.24 2.75
CA VAL A 188 14.51 -9.77 1.53
C VAL A 188 16.02 -10.05 1.60
N VAL A 189 16.66 -9.74 2.72
CA VAL A 189 18.09 -10.02 2.95
C VAL A 189 18.38 -11.52 2.86
N LEU A 190 17.58 -12.36 3.50
CA LEU A 190 17.74 -13.82 3.45
C LEU A 190 17.57 -14.37 2.03
N VAL A 191 16.58 -13.87 1.28
CA VAL A 191 16.37 -14.26 -0.12
C VAL A 191 17.56 -13.83 -0.99
N VAL A 192 18.08 -12.61 -0.81
CA VAL A 192 19.26 -12.12 -1.52
C VAL A 192 20.50 -12.96 -1.18
N ILE A 193 20.72 -13.29 0.09
CA ILE A 193 21.83 -14.15 0.54
C ILE A 193 21.72 -15.55 -0.05
N ALA A 194 20.54 -16.18 0.05
CA ALA A 194 20.33 -17.54 -0.46
C ALA A 194 20.57 -17.63 -1.97
N LEU A 195 20.12 -16.63 -2.72
CA LEU A 195 20.31 -16.58 -4.18
C LEU A 195 21.74 -16.21 -4.57
N GLY A 196 22.42 -15.34 -3.81
CA GLY A 196 23.84 -15.03 -4.00
C GLY A 196 24.76 -16.21 -3.68
N ALA A 197 24.48 -16.95 -2.61
CA ALA A 197 25.20 -18.17 -2.25
C ALA A 197 25.02 -19.27 -3.31
N GLY A 198 23.81 -19.42 -3.84
CA GLY A 198 23.55 -20.36 -4.94
C GLY A 198 24.32 -20.04 -6.23
N THR A 199 24.54 -18.76 -6.54
CA THR A 199 25.37 -18.38 -7.70
C THR A 199 26.86 -18.62 -7.48
N ALA A 200 27.37 -18.49 -6.25
CA ALA A 200 28.78 -18.78 -5.96
C ALA A 200 29.10 -20.27 -6.11
N LEU A 201 28.17 -21.15 -5.71
CA LEU A 201 28.31 -22.61 -5.81
C LEU A 201 28.21 -23.17 -7.23
N LEU A 202 27.67 -22.39 -8.18
CA LEU A 202 27.56 -22.81 -9.59
C LEU A 202 28.75 -22.37 -10.45
N VAL A 203 29.63 -21.51 -9.91
CA VAL A 203 30.82 -20.99 -10.59
C VAL A 203 32.11 -21.64 -10.06
N SER A 204 32.05 -22.28 -8.89
CA SER A 204 33.11 -23.13 -8.31
C SER A 204 32.96 -24.59 -8.72
#